data_AF-A0A1I1HCB6-F1
#
_entry.id   AF-A0A1I1HCB6-F1
#
_cell.length_a   1.000
_cell.length_b   1.000
_cell.length_c   1.000
_cell.angle_alpha   90.00
_cell.angle_beta   90.00
_cell.angle_gamma   90.00
#
_symmetry.space_group_name_H-M   'P 1'
#
loop_
_entity.id
_entity.type
_entity.pdbx_description
1 polymer ?
#
loop_
_entity_poly.entity_id
_entity_poly.type
_entity_poly.pdbx_seq_one_letter_code
_entity_poly.pdbx_strand_id
1 'polypeptide(L)'
;MSTVSRRPALSPRQLTRTAERLSFVYLERCTVHRDANAITAQDAEGTTHIPSATIGTLLLGPGTRVTHQAMSVLGETGAAVCWVGEHGVRYYASGRALNRSSALTEAQARQWANARSRIAVAREMYRLRFPAEDPAGLTRQELLGREGRRVKDCYRAEAARTGVPWRGRRYTPGDFTSGDAVNQAITAAAQCMYGIAHAVVTSLGCSPALGFVHSGHELSFVLDIADLYKTEIGIPLAFDVAAEGEEDVGARTRRRLRDRINETSLLNRCVDDIKRLLLPGAADAADPDADRDVVTLQSDGDHQVASGVNYEDILW
;
A
#
# COMPACT_ATOMS: atom_id res chain seq x y z
N MET A 1 23.28 36.16 20.10
CA MET A 1 22.33 36.09 18.98
C MET A 1 22.84 35.04 18.02
N SER A 2 22.26 33.83 18.03
CA SER A 2 22.62 32.82 17.04
C SER A 2 21.94 33.18 15.72
N THR A 3 22.74 33.39 14.68
CA THR A 3 22.24 33.57 13.33
C THR A 3 21.54 32.27 12.91
N VAL A 4 20.23 32.36 12.66
CA VAL A 4 19.46 31.29 12.02
C VAL A 4 20.13 30.99 10.68
N SER A 5 20.81 29.85 10.59
CA SER A 5 21.40 29.35 9.35
C SER A 5 20.28 29.16 8.33
N ARG A 6 20.12 30.11 7.40
CA ARG A 6 19.29 29.95 6.20
C ARG A 6 19.99 28.92 5.30
N ARG A 7 19.67 27.64 5.48
CA ARG A 7 19.99 26.63 4.47
C ARG A 7 19.01 26.78 3.31
N PRO A 8 19.47 26.78 2.05
CA PRO A 8 18.56 26.75 0.91
C PRO A 8 17.70 25.50 1.00
N ALA A 9 16.39 25.65 0.82
CA ALA A 9 15.48 24.51 0.73
C ALA A 9 15.97 23.59 -0.39
N LEU A 10 15.98 22.27 -0.15
CA LEU A 10 16.24 21.30 -1.20
C LEU A 10 15.20 21.51 -2.30
N SER A 11 15.65 21.91 -3.48
CA SER A 11 14.75 22.05 -4.63
C SER A 11 14.41 20.66 -5.17
N PRO A 12 13.23 20.45 -5.77
CA PRO A 12 12.88 19.17 -6.40
C PRO A 12 13.92 18.65 -7.41
N ARG A 13 14.73 19.53 -8.01
CA ARG A 13 15.86 19.21 -8.89
C ARG A 13 17.05 18.53 -8.19
N GLN A 14 17.13 18.61 -6.87
CA GLN A 14 18.19 18.03 -6.03
C GLN A 14 17.75 16.73 -5.34
N LEU A 15 16.52 16.28 -5.58
CA LEU A 15 16.00 15.02 -5.07
C LEU A 15 16.11 13.94 -6.15
N THR A 16 16.46 12.71 -5.75
CA THR A 16 16.41 11.54 -6.62
C THR A 16 15.01 11.41 -7.22
N ARG A 17 14.93 11.16 -8.53
CA ARG A 17 13.66 10.97 -9.25
C ARG A 17 12.84 9.92 -8.52
N THR A 18 11.53 10.13 -8.36
CA THR A 18 10.66 9.19 -7.64
C THR A 18 10.73 7.76 -8.19
N ALA A 19 10.95 7.58 -9.50
CA ALA A 19 11.15 6.28 -10.15
C ALA A 19 12.46 5.55 -9.75
N GLU A 20 13.46 6.28 -9.24
CA GLU A 20 14.75 5.75 -8.80
C GLU A 20 14.83 5.59 -7.27
N ARG A 21 13.75 5.91 -6.55
CA ARG A 21 13.67 5.75 -5.10
C ARG A 21 13.37 4.30 -4.74
N LEU A 22 13.92 3.86 -3.60
CA LEU A 22 13.42 2.68 -2.93
C LEU A 22 11.98 2.95 -2.51
N SER A 23 11.03 2.15 -2.99
CA SER A 23 9.62 2.30 -2.65
C SER A 23 9.41 2.26 -1.14
N PHE A 24 10.10 1.33 -0.45
CA PHE A 24 9.98 1.13 0.99
C PHE A 24 11.36 0.86 1.62
N VAL A 25 11.62 1.51 2.75
CA VAL A 25 12.71 1.19 3.68
C VAL A 25 12.07 0.79 5.01
N TYR A 26 12.44 -0.36 5.56
CA TYR A 26 11.93 -0.83 6.85
C TYR A 26 13.00 -0.72 7.93
N LEU A 27 12.63 -0.13 9.07
CA LEU A 27 13.49 -0.01 10.25
C LEU A 27 12.72 -0.47 11.48
N GLU A 28 13.39 -1.21 12.37
CA GLU A 28 12.85 -1.64 13.66
C GLU A 28 13.91 -1.57 14.75
N ARG A 29 13.49 -1.55 16.01
CA ARG A 29 14.37 -1.64 17.19
C ARG A 29 15.59 -0.69 17.16
N CYS A 30 15.43 0.47 16.53
CA CYS A 30 16.50 1.44 16.36
C CYS A 30 16.04 2.86 16.74
N THR A 31 17.00 3.76 16.90
CA THR A 31 16.73 5.19 16.99
C THR A 31 17.10 5.85 15.66
N VAL A 32 16.11 6.52 15.07
CA VAL A 32 16.23 7.22 13.78
C VAL A 32 16.53 8.69 14.01
N HIS A 33 17.75 9.09 13.62
CA HIS A 33 18.25 10.45 13.68
C HIS A 33 18.48 11.02 12.27
N ARG A 34 18.87 12.30 12.21
CA ARG A 34 19.33 12.96 10.99
C ARG A 34 20.83 13.16 11.09
N ASP A 35 21.53 12.84 10.01
CA ASP A 35 22.90 13.29 9.77
C ASP A 35 22.97 13.94 8.38
N ALA A 36 23.19 15.26 8.35
CA ALA A 36 23.13 16.09 7.14
C ALA A 36 21.85 15.85 6.30
N ASN A 37 21.97 15.26 5.11
CA ASN A 37 20.87 14.93 4.18
C ASN A 37 20.55 13.42 4.16
N ALA A 38 20.97 12.71 5.20
CA ALA A 38 20.65 11.31 5.43
C ALA A 38 19.89 11.17 6.74
N ILE A 39 19.11 10.10 6.83
CA ILE A 39 18.70 9.57 8.14
C ILE A 39 19.74 8.57 8.61
N THR A 40 19.90 8.45 9.92
CA THR A 40 20.69 7.40 10.55
C THR A 40 19.79 6.47 11.33
N ALA A 41 20.00 5.17 11.18
CA ALA A 41 19.36 4.14 11.98
C ALA A 41 20.40 3.56 12.94
N GLN A 42 20.25 3.84 14.24
CA GLN A 42 21.17 3.35 15.27
C GLN A 42 20.51 2.25 16.08
N ASP A 43 21.12 1.07 16.10
CA ASP A 43 20.69 -0.11 16.85
C ASP A 43 21.85 -0.70 17.67
N ALA A 44 21.72 -1.96 18.10
CA ALA A 44 22.76 -2.66 18.85
C ALA A 44 23.97 -3.08 18.00
N GLU A 45 23.81 -3.14 16.67
CA GLU A 45 24.83 -3.59 15.72
C GLU A 45 25.65 -2.42 15.15
N GLY A 46 25.09 -1.20 15.17
CA GLY A 46 25.83 0.00 14.84
C GLY A 46 24.94 1.15 14.36
N THR A 47 25.46 1.94 13.43
CA THR A 47 24.73 3.04 12.80
C THR A 47 24.78 2.88 11.28
N THR A 48 23.60 2.77 10.67
CA THR A 48 23.43 2.73 9.23
C THR A 48 23.01 4.10 8.71
N HIS A 49 23.71 4.63 7.70
CA HIS A 49 23.38 5.90 7.05
C HIS A 49 22.56 5.65 5.79
N ILE A 50 21.40 6.28 5.68
CA ILE A 50 20.47 6.10 4.56
C ILE A 50 20.18 7.48 3.95
N PRO A 51 20.60 7.75 2.71
CA PRO A 51 20.29 9.00 2.03
C PRO A 51 18.77 9.25 2.00
N SER A 52 18.29 10.36 2.55
CA SER A 52 16.83 10.56 2.70
C SER A 52 16.13 10.79 1.35
N ALA A 53 16.86 11.21 0.32
CA ALA A 53 16.34 11.42 -1.03
C ALA A 53 16.00 10.11 -1.76
N THR A 54 16.60 8.99 -1.36
CA THR A 54 16.32 7.67 -1.97
C THR A 54 15.11 6.98 -1.37
N ILE A 55 14.48 7.56 -0.35
CA ILE A 55 13.37 6.96 0.38
C ILE A 55 12.05 7.44 -0.22
N GLY A 56 11.23 6.50 -0.71
CA GLY A 56 9.82 6.72 -1.03
C GLY A 56 8.98 6.74 0.23
N THR A 57 8.94 5.60 0.93
CA THR A 57 8.28 5.43 2.23
C THR A 57 9.24 4.82 3.26
N LEU A 58 9.26 5.38 4.47
CA LEU A 58 9.89 4.79 5.64
C LEU A 58 8.85 4.05 6.50
N LEU A 59 9.02 2.75 6.64
CA LEU A 59 8.21 1.89 7.50
C LEU A 59 8.90 1.74 8.86
N LEU A 60 8.28 2.29 9.90
CA LEU A 60 8.77 2.23 11.27
C LEU A 60 8.08 1.07 12.00
N GLY A 61 8.82 -0.02 12.20
CA GLY A 61 8.40 -1.19 12.95
C GLY A 61 8.48 -1.00 14.47
N PRO A 62 8.12 -2.04 15.24
CA PRO A 62 8.16 -2.00 16.70
C PRO A 62 9.54 -1.69 17.28
N GLY A 63 9.57 -0.97 18.41
CA GLY A 63 10.82 -0.59 19.08
C GLY A 63 11.57 0.57 18.44
N THR A 64 10.99 1.22 17.43
CA THR A 64 11.63 2.35 16.75
C THR A 64 11.33 3.68 17.45
N ARG A 65 12.34 4.51 17.62
CA ARG A 65 12.20 5.91 18.04
C ARG A 65 12.64 6.81 16.90
N VAL A 66 11.86 7.84 16.56
CA VAL A 66 12.23 8.79 15.50
C VAL A 66 12.31 10.20 16.06
N THR A 67 13.37 10.92 15.72
CA THR A 67 13.55 12.30 16.14
C THR A 67 12.84 13.28 15.21
N HIS A 68 12.52 14.46 15.74
CA HIS A 68 12.00 15.56 14.93
C HIS A 68 12.88 15.88 13.72
N GLN A 69 14.21 15.90 13.89
CA GLN A 69 15.13 16.21 12.80
C GLN A 69 15.09 15.16 11.69
N ALA A 70 14.94 13.87 12.03
CA ALA A 70 14.71 12.82 11.04
C ALA A 70 13.38 13.03 10.29
N MET A 71 12.29 13.32 11.00
CA MET A 71 11.01 13.63 10.36
C MET A 71 11.06 14.88 9.47
N SER A 72 11.80 15.92 9.88
CA SER A 72 11.98 17.14 9.09
C SER A 72 12.65 16.84 7.76
N VAL A 73 13.76 16.10 7.75
CA VAL A 73 14.48 15.79 6.50
C VAL A 73 13.68 14.85 5.61
N LEU A 74 12.93 13.90 6.18
CA LEU A 74 12.02 13.03 5.43
C LEU A 74 10.88 13.84 4.79
N GLY A 75 10.32 14.80 5.52
CA GLY A 75 9.33 15.74 4.98
C GLY A 75 9.89 16.62 3.86
N GLU A 76 11.10 17.15 4.03
CA GLU A 76 11.81 17.95 3.01
C GLU A 76 12.06 17.14 1.73
N THR A 77 12.44 15.86 1.84
CA THR A 77 12.71 15.01 0.67
C THR A 77 11.46 14.36 0.08
N GLY A 78 10.29 14.57 0.67
CA GLY A 78 9.03 14.03 0.17
C GLY A 78 8.73 12.61 0.66
N ALA A 79 9.49 12.02 1.57
CA ALA A 79 9.24 10.66 2.02
C ALA A 79 7.92 10.55 2.81
N ALA A 80 7.14 9.50 2.56
CA ALA A 80 6.07 9.11 3.46
C ALA A 80 6.65 8.32 4.65
N VAL A 81 5.98 8.36 5.80
CA VAL A 81 6.37 7.61 6.99
C VAL A 81 5.16 6.87 7.52
N CYS A 82 5.27 5.56 7.72
CA CYS A 82 4.20 4.73 8.26
C CYS A 82 4.68 3.97 9.50
N TRP A 83 3.97 4.10 10.60
CA TRP A 83 4.11 3.22 11.75
C TRP A 83 3.36 1.94 11.51
N VAL A 84 4.09 0.84 11.51
CA VAL A 84 3.60 -0.47 11.14
C VAL A 84 3.96 -1.51 12.19
N GLY A 85 3.30 -2.65 12.13
CA GLY A 85 3.76 -3.86 12.82
C GLY A 85 5.05 -4.39 12.19
N GLU A 86 5.56 -5.47 12.77
CA GLU A 86 6.73 -6.17 12.28
C GLU A 86 6.63 -6.42 10.76
N HIS A 87 7.54 -5.83 9.97
CA HIS A 87 7.57 -5.87 8.50
C HIS A 87 6.25 -5.50 7.79
N GLY A 88 5.49 -4.54 8.30
CA GLY A 88 4.31 -4.04 7.59
C GLY A 88 3.04 -4.86 7.79
N VAL A 89 3.08 -5.95 8.57
CA VAL A 89 1.91 -6.84 8.78
C VAL A 89 0.78 -6.22 9.60
N ARG A 90 0.96 -4.99 10.09
CA ARG A 90 -0.10 -4.16 10.69
C ARG A 90 0.14 -2.72 10.27
N TYR A 91 -0.93 -1.94 10.19
CA TYR A 91 -0.86 -0.50 10.04
C TYR A 91 -1.37 0.16 11.32
N TYR A 92 -0.66 1.19 11.79
CA TYR A 92 -1.06 1.97 12.96
C TYR A 92 -1.37 3.42 12.61
N ALA A 93 -0.41 4.10 11.97
CA ALA A 93 -0.53 5.51 11.61
C ALA A 93 0.44 5.84 10.47
N SER A 94 0.21 6.95 9.78
CA SER A 94 1.17 7.47 8.81
C SER A 94 1.19 9.00 8.79
N GLY A 95 2.28 9.54 8.25
CA GLY A 95 2.43 10.93 7.87
C GLY A 95 2.99 11.00 6.45
N ARG A 96 2.52 11.96 5.66
CA ARG A 96 2.98 12.19 4.29
C ARG A 96 3.59 13.58 4.19
N ALA A 97 4.65 13.70 3.40
CA ALA A 97 5.26 14.99 3.09
C ALA A 97 4.30 15.90 2.32
N LEU A 98 4.50 17.22 2.46
CA LEU A 98 3.62 18.26 1.92
C LEU A 98 3.81 18.54 0.42
N ASN A 99 4.92 18.09 -0.17
CA ASN A 99 5.36 18.40 -1.54
C ASN A 99 5.19 17.22 -2.50
N ARG A 100 4.00 16.62 -2.51
CA ARG A 100 3.70 15.44 -3.33
C ARG A 100 2.54 15.68 -4.26
N SER A 101 2.70 15.16 -5.47
CA SER A 101 1.65 15.07 -6.48
C SER A 101 0.38 14.43 -5.92
N SER A 102 -0.75 15.05 -6.25
CA SER A 102 -2.11 14.57 -6.03
C SER A 102 -2.60 13.61 -7.13
N ALA A 103 -1.78 13.36 -8.16
CA ALA A 103 -2.20 12.65 -9.38
C ALA A 103 -2.87 11.30 -9.12
N LEU A 104 -2.32 10.48 -8.22
CA LEU A 104 -2.91 9.18 -7.88
C LEU A 104 -4.25 9.31 -7.14
N THR A 105 -4.36 10.27 -6.22
CA THR A 105 -5.62 10.53 -5.49
C THR A 105 -6.70 11.07 -6.41
N GLU A 106 -6.34 11.98 -7.31
CA GLU A 106 -7.25 12.51 -8.33
C GLU A 106 -7.69 11.42 -9.32
N ALA A 107 -6.75 10.62 -9.80
CA ALA A 107 -7.05 9.48 -10.67
C ALA A 107 -7.99 8.50 -9.95
N GLN A 108 -7.73 8.16 -8.69
CA GLN A 108 -8.63 7.34 -7.89
C GLN A 108 -10.02 7.95 -7.81
N ALA A 109 -10.13 9.24 -7.50
CA ALA A 109 -11.41 9.93 -7.40
C ALA A 109 -12.18 9.93 -8.74
N ARG A 110 -11.50 10.20 -9.87
CA ARG A 110 -12.09 10.17 -11.21
C ARG A 110 -12.59 8.77 -11.56
N GLN A 111 -11.75 7.74 -11.36
CA GLN A 111 -12.12 6.35 -11.62
C GLN A 111 -13.29 5.90 -10.73
N TRP A 112 -13.29 6.32 -9.46
CA TRP A 112 -14.30 5.94 -8.47
C TRP A 112 -15.65 6.64 -8.69
N ALA A 113 -15.65 7.94 -9.01
CA ALA A 113 -16.86 8.74 -9.10
C ALA A 113 -17.69 8.43 -10.36
N ASN A 114 -17.06 8.00 -11.45
CA ASN A 114 -17.76 7.62 -12.67
C ASN A 114 -18.15 6.14 -12.67
N ALA A 115 -19.44 5.85 -12.86
CA ALA A 115 -19.97 4.48 -12.77
C ALA A 115 -19.35 3.51 -13.80
N ARG A 116 -19.00 3.99 -15.00
CA ARG A 116 -18.40 3.17 -16.08
C ARG A 116 -16.95 2.83 -15.76
N SER A 117 -16.14 3.80 -15.36
CA SER A 117 -14.77 3.55 -14.91
C SER A 117 -14.73 2.68 -13.67
N ARG A 118 -15.65 2.90 -12.72
CA ARG A 118 -15.65 2.16 -11.45
C ARG A 118 -15.85 0.66 -11.65
N ILE A 119 -16.70 0.24 -12.57
CA ILE A 119 -16.85 -1.17 -12.93
C ILE A 119 -15.68 -1.67 -13.79
N ALA A 120 -15.10 -0.82 -14.65
CA ALA A 120 -13.91 -1.19 -15.43
C ALA A 120 -12.72 -1.52 -14.52
N VAL A 121 -12.46 -0.72 -13.49
CA VAL A 121 -11.41 -1.01 -12.49
C VAL A 121 -11.70 -2.30 -11.74
N ALA A 122 -12.95 -2.54 -11.31
CA ALA A 122 -13.31 -3.80 -10.65
C ALA A 122 -13.09 -5.04 -11.54
N ARG A 123 -13.30 -4.92 -12.86
CA ARG A 123 -12.97 -5.97 -13.83
C ARG A 123 -11.46 -6.17 -13.96
N GLU A 124 -10.68 -5.10 -14.00
CA GLU A 124 -9.21 -5.20 -14.03
C GLU A 124 -8.66 -5.85 -12.75
N MET A 125 -9.21 -5.49 -11.59
CA MET A 125 -8.90 -6.16 -10.32
C MET A 125 -9.18 -7.67 -10.38
N TYR A 126 -10.33 -8.07 -10.94
CA TYR A 126 -10.64 -9.47 -11.15
C TYR A 126 -9.62 -10.16 -12.06
N ARG A 127 -9.21 -9.49 -13.15
CA ARG A 127 -8.21 -10.00 -14.09
C ARG A 127 -6.83 -10.17 -13.45
N LEU A 128 -6.41 -9.24 -12.59
CA LEU A 128 -5.16 -9.36 -11.83
C LEU A 128 -5.14 -10.62 -10.97
N ARG A 129 -6.30 -10.99 -10.40
CA ARG A 129 -6.43 -12.18 -9.55
C ARG A 129 -6.60 -13.48 -10.34
N PHE A 130 -7.27 -13.42 -11.48
CA PHE A 130 -7.60 -14.58 -12.32
C PHE A 130 -7.23 -14.29 -13.79
N PRO A 131 -5.93 -14.29 -14.14
CA PRO A 131 -5.46 -13.80 -15.45
C PRO A 131 -5.91 -14.65 -16.64
N ALA A 132 -6.33 -15.89 -16.41
CA ALA A 132 -6.85 -16.78 -17.44
C ALA A 132 -8.35 -16.54 -17.77
N GLU A 133 -9.03 -15.66 -17.05
CA GLU A 133 -10.44 -15.37 -17.26
C GLU A 133 -10.66 -13.98 -17.85
N ASP A 134 -11.65 -13.87 -18.72
CA ASP A 134 -12.10 -12.58 -19.26
C ASP A 134 -13.29 -12.04 -18.44
N PRO A 135 -13.12 -10.93 -17.71
CA PRO A 135 -14.20 -10.26 -16.99
C PRO A 135 -14.99 -9.26 -17.83
N ALA A 136 -14.72 -9.16 -19.15
CA ALA A 136 -15.44 -8.26 -20.04
C ALA A 136 -16.96 -8.49 -19.97
N GLY A 137 -17.71 -7.39 -19.95
CA GLY A 137 -19.18 -7.41 -19.88
C GLY A 137 -19.75 -7.76 -18.50
N LEU A 138 -18.99 -8.35 -17.58
CA LEU A 138 -19.53 -8.80 -16.29
C LEU A 138 -19.96 -7.63 -15.40
N THR A 139 -21.11 -7.79 -14.76
CA THR A 139 -21.60 -6.91 -13.70
C THR A 139 -20.83 -7.13 -12.39
N ARG A 140 -20.92 -6.17 -11.45
CA ARG A 140 -20.28 -6.30 -10.14
C ARG A 140 -20.76 -7.53 -9.37
N GLN A 141 -22.05 -7.85 -9.47
CA GLN A 141 -22.64 -9.02 -8.81
C GLN A 141 -22.07 -10.33 -9.37
N GLU A 142 -21.89 -10.41 -10.70
CA GLU A 142 -21.30 -11.59 -11.33
C GLU A 142 -19.82 -11.76 -10.96
N LEU A 143 -19.05 -10.67 -10.92
CA LEU A 143 -17.65 -10.69 -10.47
C LEU A 143 -17.55 -11.26 -9.04
N LEU A 144 -18.34 -10.72 -8.11
CA LEU A 144 -18.37 -11.20 -6.71
C LEU A 144 -18.82 -12.65 -6.61
N GLY A 145 -19.81 -13.07 -7.39
CA GLY A 145 -20.28 -14.45 -7.42
C GLY A 145 -19.21 -15.44 -7.89
N ARG A 146 -18.46 -15.07 -8.95
CA ARG A 146 -17.35 -15.88 -9.46
C ARG A 146 -16.17 -15.90 -8.49
N GLU A 147 -15.80 -14.75 -7.94
CA GLU A 147 -14.74 -14.63 -6.95
C GLU A 147 -15.03 -15.49 -5.71
N GLY A 148 -16.25 -15.43 -5.19
CA GLY A 148 -16.67 -16.26 -4.06
C GLY A 148 -16.58 -17.77 -4.34
N ARG A 149 -16.80 -18.19 -5.59
CA ARG A 149 -16.58 -19.58 -6.02
C ARG A 149 -15.08 -19.91 -6.03
N ARG A 150 -14.25 -19.06 -6.61
CA ARG A 150 -12.79 -19.25 -6.68
C ARG A 150 -12.15 -19.32 -5.30
N VAL A 151 -12.59 -18.50 -4.35
CA VAL A 151 -12.14 -18.58 -2.95
C VAL A 151 -12.51 -19.94 -2.33
N LYS A 152 -13.73 -20.42 -2.56
CA LYS A 152 -14.16 -21.75 -2.06
C LYS A 152 -13.35 -22.87 -2.71
N ASP A 153 -13.07 -22.78 -3.99
CA ASP A 153 -12.27 -23.76 -4.72
C ASP A 153 -10.82 -23.78 -4.19
N CYS A 154 -10.23 -22.60 -3.95
CA CYS A 154 -8.92 -22.46 -3.30
C CYS A 154 -8.92 -23.14 -1.92
N TYR A 155 -9.90 -22.88 -1.06
CA TYR A 155 -9.98 -23.58 0.23
C TYR A 155 -10.04 -25.10 0.10
N ARG A 156 -10.80 -25.64 -0.86
CA ARG A 156 -10.87 -27.10 -1.08
C ARG A 156 -9.54 -27.66 -1.60
N ALA A 157 -8.89 -26.94 -2.51
CA ALA A 157 -7.60 -27.34 -3.07
C ALA A 157 -6.51 -27.36 -1.99
N GLU A 158 -6.43 -26.31 -1.17
CA GLU A 158 -5.46 -26.22 -0.07
C GLU A 158 -5.73 -27.26 1.01
N ALA A 159 -6.99 -27.51 1.37
CA ALA A 159 -7.38 -28.58 2.29
C ALA A 159 -6.93 -29.96 1.79
N ALA A 160 -7.13 -30.24 0.50
CA ALA A 160 -6.68 -31.49 -0.11
C ALA A 160 -5.15 -31.59 -0.17
N ARG A 161 -4.46 -30.47 -0.46
CA ARG A 161 -2.99 -30.41 -0.55
C ARG A 161 -2.32 -30.66 0.79
N THR A 162 -2.83 -30.08 1.86
CA THR A 162 -2.18 -30.15 3.19
C THR A 162 -2.77 -31.23 4.10
N GLY A 163 -3.90 -31.82 3.72
CA GLY A 163 -4.64 -32.77 4.57
C GLY A 163 -5.41 -32.10 5.72
N VAL A 164 -5.40 -30.77 5.83
CA VAL A 164 -6.11 -30.03 6.88
C VAL A 164 -7.63 -30.08 6.62
N PRO A 165 -8.45 -30.56 7.58
CA PRO A 165 -9.90 -30.62 7.39
C PRO A 165 -10.51 -29.22 7.23
N TRP A 166 -11.28 -29.00 6.15
CA TRP A 166 -11.96 -27.74 5.92
C TRP A 166 -13.49 -27.88 6.01
N ARG A 167 -14.09 -27.18 6.98
CA ARG A 167 -15.55 -27.19 7.25
C ARG A 167 -16.22 -25.85 6.93
N GLY A 168 -15.54 -24.99 6.18
CA GLY A 168 -16.00 -23.65 5.86
C GLY A 168 -15.39 -22.56 6.76
N ARG A 169 -15.53 -21.32 6.30
CA ARG A 169 -15.01 -20.13 6.97
C ARG A 169 -15.91 -19.80 8.16
N ARG A 170 -15.38 -19.89 9.38
CA ARG A 170 -16.07 -19.55 10.64
C ARG A 170 -15.15 -18.73 11.53
N TYR A 171 -15.62 -17.55 11.93
CA TYR A 171 -14.94 -16.72 12.92
C TYR A 171 -15.97 -15.83 13.61
N THR A 172 -15.73 -15.55 14.89
CA THR A 172 -16.53 -14.61 15.66
C THR A 172 -15.78 -13.28 15.74
N PRO A 173 -16.34 -12.16 15.23
CA PRO A 173 -15.73 -10.85 15.41
C PRO A 173 -15.45 -10.57 16.90
N GLY A 174 -14.21 -10.21 17.23
CA GLY A 174 -13.80 -9.95 18.61
C GLY A 174 -13.29 -11.18 19.39
N ASP A 175 -13.53 -12.39 18.90
CA ASP A 175 -13.03 -13.63 19.52
C ASP A 175 -12.19 -14.44 18.51
N PHE A 176 -10.87 -14.19 18.54
CA PHE A 176 -9.91 -14.87 17.68
C PHE A 176 -9.82 -16.37 17.99
N THR A 177 -10.02 -16.78 19.24
CA THR A 177 -9.83 -18.16 19.70
C THR A 177 -11.00 -19.09 19.36
N SER A 178 -12.17 -18.53 19.01
CA SER A 178 -13.37 -19.30 18.63
C SER A 178 -13.23 -20.17 17.38
N GLY A 179 -12.26 -19.90 16.51
CA GLY A 179 -12.03 -20.64 15.27
C GLY A 179 -11.13 -21.86 15.47
N ASP A 180 -11.28 -22.88 14.61
CA ASP A 180 -10.26 -23.93 14.46
C ASP A 180 -8.93 -23.34 13.94
N ALA A 181 -7.83 -24.10 14.06
CA ALA A 181 -6.50 -23.63 13.70
C ALA A 181 -6.43 -23.01 12.30
N VAL A 182 -7.04 -23.65 11.30
CA VAL A 182 -7.06 -23.10 9.93
C VAL A 182 -7.84 -21.80 9.83
N ASN A 183 -8.98 -21.65 10.51
CA ASN A 183 -9.71 -20.39 10.55
C ASN A 183 -8.92 -19.30 11.29
N GLN A 184 -8.21 -19.63 12.37
CA GLN A 184 -7.34 -18.68 13.06
C GLN A 184 -6.19 -18.22 12.16
N ALA A 185 -5.55 -19.15 11.44
CA ALA A 185 -4.50 -18.86 10.47
C ALA A 185 -5.01 -17.95 9.35
N ILE A 186 -6.14 -18.27 8.72
CA ILE A 186 -6.73 -17.43 7.66
C ILE A 186 -7.06 -16.04 8.19
N THR A 187 -7.58 -15.92 9.42
CA THR A 187 -7.86 -14.62 10.04
C THR A 187 -6.58 -13.82 10.24
N ALA A 188 -5.55 -14.43 10.80
CA ALA A 188 -4.25 -13.79 11.01
C ALA A 188 -3.63 -13.35 9.68
N ALA A 189 -3.64 -14.22 8.67
CA ALA A 189 -3.13 -13.89 7.33
C ALA A 189 -3.90 -12.70 6.72
N ALA A 190 -5.23 -12.73 6.74
CA ALA A 190 -6.06 -11.65 6.19
C ALA A 190 -5.78 -10.31 6.87
N GLN A 191 -5.67 -10.28 8.20
CA GLN A 191 -5.32 -9.05 8.94
C GLN A 191 -3.96 -8.48 8.52
N CYS A 192 -2.99 -9.35 8.24
CA CYS A 192 -1.69 -8.91 7.76
C CYS A 192 -1.75 -8.33 6.34
N MET A 193 -2.49 -8.98 5.44
CA MET A 193 -2.73 -8.46 4.10
C MET A 193 -3.38 -7.08 4.14
N TYR A 194 -4.34 -6.86 5.06
CA TYR A 194 -4.94 -5.54 5.25
C TYR A 194 -3.92 -4.51 5.74
N GLY A 195 -3.04 -4.85 6.68
CA GLY A 195 -1.98 -3.96 7.16
C GLY A 195 -1.06 -3.49 6.04
N ILE A 196 -0.65 -4.41 5.17
CA ILE A 196 0.25 -4.13 4.04
C ILE A 196 -0.45 -3.26 3.00
N ALA A 197 -1.66 -3.66 2.58
CA ALA A 197 -2.44 -2.90 1.62
C ALA A 197 -2.69 -1.47 2.15
N HIS A 198 -2.99 -1.32 3.44
CA HIS A 198 -3.20 -0.02 4.05
C HIS A 198 -1.92 0.84 4.03
N ALA A 199 -0.77 0.26 4.39
CA ALA A 199 0.52 0.97 4.33
C ALA A 199 0.85 1.45 2.91
N VAL A 200 0.60 0.63 1.89
CA VAL A 200 0.86 0.99 0.49
C VAL A 200 -0.14 2.06 0.00
N VAL A 201 -1.44 1.85 0.22
CA VAL A 201 -2.49 2.80 -0.20
C VAL A 201 -2.24 4.20 0.37
N THR A 202 -1.95 4.29 1.66
CA THR A 202 -1.68 5.57 2.34
C THR A 202 -0.36 6.18 1.90
N SER A 203 0.69 5.37 1.70
CA SER A 203 1.98 5.83 1.17
C SER A 203 1.87 6.49 -0.20
N LEU A 204 1.01 5.94 -1.06
CA LEU A 204 0.76 6.49 -2.40
C LEU A 204 -0.13 7.73 -2.40
N GLY A 205 -0.72 8.10 -1.25
CA GLY A 205 -1.66 9.21 -1.15
C GLY A 205 -3.10 8.86 -1.54
N CYS A 206 -3.37 7.61 -1.90
CA CYS A 206 -4.71 7.17 -2.23
C CYS A 206 -5.59 7.19 -0.97
N SER A 207 -6.88 7.40 -1.17
CA SER A 207 -7.89 7.29 -0.11
C SER A 207 -8.19 5.82 0.20
N PRO A 208 -8.06 5.39 1.47
CA PRO A 208 -8.48 4.05 1.91
C PRO A 208 -9.98 3.78 1.71
N ALA A 209 -10.81 4.82 1.67
CA ALA A 209 -12.27 4.70 1.64
C ALA A 209 -12.86 4.51 0.22
N LEU A 210 -12.13 4.90 -0.84
CA LEU A 210 -12.65 4.90 -2.20
C LEU A 210 -12.43 3.55 -2.91
N GLY A 211 -13.19 2.54 -2.51
CA GLY A 211 -13.18 1.19 -3.09
C GLY A 211 -14.01 1.03 -4.38
N PHE A 212 -13.58 0.09 -5.22
CA PHE A 212 -14.18 -0.30 -6.49
C PHE A 212 -15.04 -1.57 -6.39
N VAL A 213 -14.67 -2.50 -5.51
CA VAL A 213 -15.47 -3.71 -5.20
C VAL A 213 -16.19 -3.52 -3.86
N HIS A 214 -15.45 -3.24 -2.79
CA HIS A 214 -16.00 -2.90 -1.48
C HIS A 214 -16.49 -1.45 -1.43
N SER A 215 -17.47 -1.16 -0.56
CA SER A 215 -18.05 0.18 -0.37
C SER A 215 -18.64 0.34 1.03
N GLY A 216 -18.75 1.58 1.51
CA GLY A 216 -19.41 1.93 2.77
C GLY A 216 -18.52 1.79 4.02
N HIS A 217 -17.27 1.37 3.87
CA HIS A 217 -16.28 1.30 4.95
C HIS A 217 -15.08 2.20 4.64
N GLU A 218 -14.49 2.82 5.66
CA GLU A 218 -13.28 3.66 5.53
C GLU A 218 -12.04 2.91 4.99
N LEU A 219 -12.11 1.58 4.85
CA LEU A 219 -11.02 0.71 4.40
C LEU A 219 -11.38 -0.01 3.09
N SER A 220 -12.43 0.45 2.39
CA SER A 220 -12.96 -0.25 1.23
C SER A 220 -11.89 -0.50 0.16
N PHE A 221 -11.03 0.48 -0.15
CA PHE A 221 -9.93 0.29 -1.09
C PHE A 221 -8.79 -0.57 -0.54
N VAL A 222 -8.59 -0.57 0.78
CA VAL A 222 -7.62 -1.46 1.44
C VAL A 222 -8.04 -2.93 1.31
N LEU A 223 -9.33 -3.21 1.50
CA LEU A 223 -9.90 -4.56 1.33
C LEU A 223 -9.76 -5.02 -0.12
N ASP A 224 -10.12 -4.14 -1.05
CA ASP A 224 -9.96 -4.35 -2.49
C ASP A 224 -8.54 -4.78 -2.88
N ILE A 225 -7.52 -4.03 -2.44
CA ILE A 225 -6.12 -4.33 -2.77
C ILE A 225 -5.63 -5.59 -2.06
N ALA A 226 -5.99 -5.80 -0.79
CA ALA A 226 -5.58 -7.00 -0.06
C ALA A 226 -6.13 -8.28 -0.70
N ASP A 227 -7.34 -8.23 -1.27
CA ASP A 227 -8.02 -9.38 -1.84
C ASP A 227 -7.40 -9.88 -3.15
N LEU A 228 -6.60 -9.05 -3.83
CA LEU A 228 -5.82 -9.45 -5.01
C LEU A 228 -4.89 -10.64 -4.71
N TYR A 229 -4.37 -10.71 -3.48
CA TYR A 229 -3.28 -11.62 -3.12
C TYR A 229 -3.71 -12.73 -2.15
N LYS A 230 -4.96 -12.70 -1.66
CA LYS A 230 -5.44 -13.68 -0.66
C LYS A 230 -5.36 -15.11 -1.16
N THR A 231 -5.75 -15.37 -2.40
CA THR A 231 -5.77 -16.72 -2.99
C THR A 231 -4.39 -17.20 -3.43
N GLU A 232 -3.48 -16.28 -3.70
CA GLU A 232 -2.11 -16.61 -4.13
C GLU A 232 -1.18 -16.84 -2.93
N ILE A 233 -1.31 -16.03 -1.88
CA ILE A 233 -0.36 -15.98 -0.76
C ILE A 233 -1.04 -16.34 0.56
N GLY A 234 -2.08 -15.59 0.95
CA GLY A 234 -2.62 -15.65 2.30
C GLY A 234 -3.26 -16.98 2.67
N ILE A 235 -4.13 -17.52 1.81
CA ILE A 235 -4.85 -18.77 2.06
C ILE A 235 -3.88 -19.97 2.01
N PRO A 236 -3.04 -20.17 0.97
CA PRO A 236 -2.11 -21.30 0.94
C PRO A 236 -1.21 -21.35 2.18
N LEU A 237 -0.64 -20.20 2.57
CA LEU A 237 0.24 -20.11 3.74
C LEU A 237 -0.50 -20.42 5.05
N ALA A 238 -1.76 -19.98 5.18
CA ALA A 238 -2.56 -20.30 6.35
C ALA A 238 -2.81 -21.81 6.50
N PHE A 239 -3.01 -22.52 5.38
CA PHE A 239 -3.15 -23.98 5.39
C PHE A 239 -1.83 -24.69 5.72
N ASP A 240 -0.69 -24.19 5.23
CA ASP A 240 0.63 -24.73 5.60
C ASP A 240 0.87 -24.60 7.11
N VAL A 241 0.58 -23.44 7.69
CA VAL A 241 0.76 -23.20 9.13
C VAL A 241 -0.17 -24.07 9.99
N ALA A 242 -1.42 -24.25 9.54
CA ALA A 242 -2.38 -25.10 10.23
C ALA A 242 -2.00 -26.59 10.19
N ALA A 243 -1.34 -27.04 9.12
CA ALA A 243 -0.87 -28.43 8.99
C ALA A 243 0.26 -28.77 9.97
N GLU A 244 1.01 -27.76 10.42
CA GLU A 244 2.11 -27.92 11.38
C GLU A 244 1.65 -28.08 12.84
N GLY A 245 0.37 -27.82 13.14
CA GLY A 245 -0.21 -27.97 14.49
C GLY A 245 -1.04 -26.78 14.96
N GLU A 246 -1.58 -26.87 16.18
CA GLU A 246 -2.55 -25.90 16.72
C GLU A 246 -1.93 -24.84 17.65
N GLU A 247 -0.71 -25.04 18.12
CA GLU A 247 -0.03 -24.07 19.00
C GLU A 247 0.36 -22.80 18.25
N ASP A 248 0.12 -21.65 18.89
CA ASP A 248 0.55 -20.31 18.45
C ASP A 248 0.26 -19.99 16.97
N VAL A 249 -0.81 -20.57 16.40
CA VAL A 249 -1.13 -20.49 14.97
C VAL A 249 -1.15 -19.06 14.47
N GLY A 250 -1.78 -18.14 15.23
CA GLY A 250 -1.81 -16.73 14.87
C GLY A 250 -0.43 -16.11 14.77
N ALA A 251 0.46 -16.37 15.74
CA ALA A 251 1.82 -15.81 15.75
C ALA A 251 2.70 -16.44 14.66
N ARG A 252 2.64 -17.76 14.47
CA ARG A 252 3.34 -18.47 13.39
C ARG A 252 2.91 -17.97 12.03
N THR A 253 1.61 -17.79 11.81
CA THR A 253 1.08 -17.25 10.55
C THR A 253 1.63 -15.86 10.25
N ARG A 254 1.63 -14.95 11.23
CA ARG A 254 2.17 -13.60 11.05
C ARG A 254 3.65 -13.61 10.66
N ARG A 255 4.48 -14.42 11.33
CA ARG A 255 5.92 -14.55 11.02
C ARG A 255 6.16 -15.13 9.63
N ARG A 256 5.49 -16.23 9.29
CA ARG A 256 5.61 -16.87 7.97
C ARG A 256 5.16 -15.95 6.84
N LEU A 257 4.05 -15.25 7.04
CA LEU A 257 3.55 -14.31 6.04
C LEU A 257 4.51 -13.15 5.85
N ARG A 258 5.03 -12.57 6.94
CA ARG A 258 6.10 -11.56 6.92
C ARG A 258 7.27 -12.00 6.03
N ASP A 259 7.77 -13.21 6.24
CA ASP A 259 8.94 -13.72 5.51
C ASP A 259 8.60 -13.84 4.02
N ARG A 260 7.42 -14.40 3.70
CA ARG A 260 6.93 -14.53 2.32
C ARG A 260 6.73 -13.18 1.62
N ILE A 261 6.25 -12.16 2.32
CA ILE A 261 6.04 -10.81 1.77
C ILE A 261 7.38 -10.20 1.34
N ASN A 262 8.42 -10.39 2.17
CA ASN A 262 9.75 -9.91 1.87
C ASN A 262 10.34 -10.66 0.67
N GLU A 263 10.27 -12.00 0.66
CA GLU A 263 10.73 -12.85 -0.44
C GLU A 263 10.08 -12.48 -1.79
N THR A 264 8.79 -12.14 -1.77
CA THR A 264 8.01 -11.83 -2.98
C THR A 264 8.01 -10.34 -3.34
N SER A 265 8.65 -9.49 -2.54
CA SER A 265 8.60 -8.02 -2.70
C SER A 265 7.17 -7.49 -2.86
N LEU A 266 6.21 -8.05 -2.10
CA LEU A 266 4.77 -7.81 -2.31
C LEU A 266 4.39 -6.32 -2.24
N LEU A 267 5.07 -5.52 -1.41
CA LEU A 267 4.78 -4.08 -1.32
C LEU A 267 5.04 -3.36 -2.66
N ASN A 268 6.09 -3.73 -3.38
CA ASN A 268 6.39 -3.16 -4.70
C ASN A 268 5.32 -3.57 -5.71
N ARG A 269 4.93 -4.85 -5.71
CA ARG A 269 3.84 -5.35 -6.55
C ARG A 269 2.52 -4.62 -6.27
N CYS A 270 2.19 -4.36 -5.01
CA CYS A 270 1.04 -3.54 -4.64
C CYS A 270 1.08 -2.13 -5.23
N VAL A 271 2.26 -1.49 -5.25
CA VAL A 271 2.41 -0.18 -5.88
C VAL A 271 2.12 -0.23 -7.37
N ASP A 272 2.70 -1.21 -8.07
CA ASP A 272 2.54 -1.35 -9.52
C ASP A 272 1.10 -1.69 -9.89
N ASP A 273 0.45 -2.58 -9.15
CA ASP A 273 -0.95 -2.96 -9.35
C ASP A 273 -1.88 -1.77 -9.09
N ILE A 274 -1.66 -0.98 -8.03
CA ILE A 274 -2.44 0.25 -7.79
C ILE A 274 -2.25 1.26 -8.92
N LYS A 275 -1.01 1.52 -9.36
CA LYS A 275 -0.73 2.44 -10.47
C LYS A 275 -1.41 2.00 -11.75
N ARG A 276 -1.33 0.70 -12.07
CA ARG A 276 -2.01 0.10 -13.23
C ARG A 276 -3.52 0.24 -13.17
N LEU A 277 -4.13 0.06 -12.00
CA LEU A 277 -5.57 0.20 -11.81
C LEU A 277 -6.06 1.64 -11.94
N LEU A 278 -5.28 2.62 -11.45
CA LEU A 278 -5.72 4.01 -11.36
C LEU A 278 -5.31 4.87 -12.56
N LEU A 279 -4.18 4.55 -13.18
CA LEU A 279 -3.60 5.28 -14.31
C LEU A 279 -3.47 4.35 -15.55
N PRO A 280 -4.59 3.85 -16.10
CA PRO A 280 -4.55 3.00 -17.28
C PRO A 280 -3.93 3.74 -18.46
N GLY A 281 -2.90 3.16 -19.08
CA GLY A 281 -2.19 3.75 -20.23
C GLY A 281 -0.99 4.65 -19.89
N ALA A 282 -0.76 4.98 -18.61
CA ALA A 282 0.43 5.75 -18.19
C ALA A 282 1.73 4.93 -18.26
N ALA A 283 1.66 3.61 -18.40
CA ALA A 283 2.83 2.74 -18.57
C ALA A 283 3.53 2.95 -19.92
N ASP A 284 2.79 3.39 -20.96
CA ASP A 284 3.33 3.62 -22.31
C ASP A 284 3.83 5.06 -22.51
N ALA A 285 3.39 5.99 -21.65
CA ALA A 285 3.83 7.37 -21.64
C ALA A 285 4.77 7.60 -20.45
N ALA A 286 6.04 7.23 -20.62
CA ALA A 286 7.10 7.66 -19.71
C ALA A 286 7.32 9.17 -19.89
N ASP A 287 6.37 9.99 -19.42
CA ASP A 287 6.57 11.43 -19.31
C ASP A 287 7.54 11.69 -18.15
N PRO A 288 8.76 12.18 -18.44
CA PRO A 288 9.76 12.48 -17.41
C PRO A 288 9.30 13.53 -16.40
N ASP A 289 8.22 14.28 -16.69
CA ASP A 289 7.66 15.34 -15.87
C ASP A 289 6.38 14.95 -15.09
N ALA A 290 5.85 13.74 -15.26
CA ALA A 290 4.62 13.29 -14.56
C ALA A 290 4.72 13.31 -13.03
N ASP A 291 5.94 13.32 -12.49
CA ASP A 291 6.23 13.34 -11.05
C ASP A 291 6.60 14.75 -10.53
N ARG A 292 6.49 15.79 -11.37
CA ARG A 292 6.69 17.16 -10.88
C ARG A 292 5.52 17.56 -10.00
N ASP A 293 5.84 18.03 -8.80
CA ASP A 293 4.90 18.73 -7.93
C ASP A 293 4.57 20.10 -8.55
N VAL A 294 3.66 20.10 -9.52
CA VAL A 294 3.18 21.29 -10.22
C VAL A 294 1.80 21.61 -9.69
N VAL A 295 1.68 22.75 -9.01
CA VAL A 295 0.38 23.30 -8.65
C VAL A 295 -0.17 24.05 -9.86
N THR A 296 -1.35 23.65 -10.33
CA THR A 296 -2.08 24.31 -11.43
C THR A 296 -3.41 24.87 -10.93
N LEU A 297 -3.99 25.82 -11.68
CA LEU A 297 -5.36 26.28 -11.49
C LEU A 297 -6.25 25.61 -12.52
N GLN A 298 -7.42 25.13 -12.07
CA GLN A 298 -8.44 24.54 -12.93
C GLN A 298 -9.38 25.64 -13.44
N SER A 299 -9.58 25.70 -14.75
CA SER A 299 -10.60 26.56 -15.38
C SER A 299 -11.89 25.80 -15.68
N ASP A 300 -12.97 26.54 -15.95
CA ASP A 300 -14.29 25.98 -16.26
C ASP A 300 -14.32 25.19 -17.59
N GLY A 301 -13.34 25.38 -18.48
CA GLY A 301 -13.17 24.65 -19.74
C GLY A 301 -12.36 23.36 -19.67
N ASP A 302 -12.09 22.84 -18.46
CA ASP A 302 -11.19 21.70 -18.20
C ASP A 302 -9.72 21.95 -18.61
N HIS A 303 -9.33 23.22 -18.72
CA HIS A 303 -7.94 23.61 -18.93
C HIS A 303 -7.24 23.83 -17.59
N GLN A 304 -6.01 23.32 -17.48
CA GLN A 304 -5.11 23.60 -16.38
C GLN A 304 -4.11 24.69 -16.77
N VAL A 305 -3.98 25.70 -15.94
CA VAL A 305 -2.99 26.79 -16.12
C VAL A 305 -2.00 26.80 -14.94
N ALA A 306 -0.80 27.33 -15.14
CA ALA A 306 0.22 27.37 -14.10
C ALA A 306 -0.24 28.21 -12.89
N SER A 307 -0.01 27.75 -11.66
CA SER A 307 -0.23 28.62 -10.49
C SER A 307 0.86 29.68 -10.36
N GLY A 308 0.58 30.75 -9.60
CA GLY A 308 1.55 31.81 -9.31
C GLY A 308 1.77 32.81 -10.46
N VAL A 309 0.92 32.78 -11.49
CA VAL A 309 0.91 33.72 -12.61
C VAL A 309 -0.37 34.56 -12.56
N ASN A 310 -0.27 35.85 -12.83
CA ASN A 310 -1.43 36.73 -12.99
C ASN A 310 -1.98 36.57 -14.42
N TYR A 311 -3.27 36.26 -14.54
CA TYR A 311 -3.97 35.96 -15.79
C TYR A 311 -4.92 37.09 -16.23
N GLU A 312 -4.68 38.33 -15.81
CA GLU A 312 -5.52 39.52 -16.11
C GLU A 312 -5.96 39.65 -17.60
N ASP A 313 -5.21 39.10 -18.55
CA ASP A 313 -5.49 39.18 -19.99
C ASP A 313 -6.05 37.89 -20.64
N ILE A 314 -6.36 36.83 -19.87
CA ILE A 314 -6.91 35.58 -20.41
C ILE A 314 -8.39 35.43 -20.05
N LEU A 315 -9.26 35.49 -21.07
CA LEU A 315 -10.69 35.17 -20.95
C LEU A 315 -10.83 33.65 -20.73
N TRP A 316 -11.43 33.28 -19.58
CA TRP A 316 -11.70 31.90 -19.17
C TRP A 316 -12.81 31.24 -19.99
#